data_AF-A0A5S3XWR0-F1
#
_entry.id   AF-A0A5S3XWR0-F1
#
_cell.length_a   1.000
_cell.length_b   1.000
_cell.length_c   1.000
_cell.angle_alpha   90.00
_cell.angle_beta   90.00
_cell.angle_gamma   90.00
#
_symmetry.space_group_name_H-M   'P 1'
#
loop_
_entity.id
_entity.type
_entity.pdbx_description
1 polymer ?
#
loop_
_entity_poly.entity_id
_entity_poly.type
_entity_poly.pdbx_seq_one_letter_code
_entity_poly.pdbx_strand_id
1 'polypeptide(L)'
;HAYSSIKPHRDTGLSIEASSQARIHIPLEISPDVQFKVDGVSVPMEANSVWYINADAVHSVQNSGDTPRVNLVVDCNVNEWLFKLIMAS
;
A
#
# COMPACT_ATOMS: atom_id res chain seq x y z
N HIS A 1 -3.34 -7.58 12.45
CA HIS A 1 -3.28 -7.88 13.91
C HIS A 1 -1.95 -7.41 14.48
N ALA A 2 -1.77 -7.46 15.81
CA ALA A 2 -0.47 -7.33 16.45
C ALA A 2 0.46 -8.49 16.02
N TYR A 3 1.78 -8.27 16.02
CA TYR A 3 2.79 -9.29 15.71
C TYR A 3 2.51 -10.13 14.46
N SER A 4 1.98 -9.50 13.41
CA SER A 4 1.53 -10.19 12.19
C SER A 4 2.35 -9.76 10.98
N SER A 5 2.39 -10.60 9.95
CA SER A 5 3.11 -10.30 8.71
C SER A 5 2.33 -10.74 7.49
N ILE A 6 2.55 -10.01 6.40
CA ILE A 6 2.25 -10.42 5.05
C ILE A 6 3.60 -10.63 4.38
N LYS A 7 3.87 -11.90 4.02
CA LYS A 7 5.14 -12.30 3.39
C LYS A 7 5.32 -11.60 2.03
N PRO A 8 6.58 -11.47 1.55
CA PRO A 8 6.85 -10.96 0.20
C PRO A 8 6.01 -11.69 -0.85
N HIS A 9 5.22 -10.93 -1.61
CA HIS A 9 4.34 -11.44 -2.66
C HIS A 9 4.12 -10.36 -3.73
N ARG A 10 3.38 -10.73 -4.78
CA ARG A 10 2.92 -9.84 -5.85
C ARG A 10 1.43 -10.01 -6.01
N ASP A 11 0.73 -8.91 -6.23
CA ASP A 11 -0.66 -8.92 -6.66
C ASP A 11 -0.68 -8.73 -8.18
N THR A 12 -0.61 -9.86 -8.90
CA THR A 12 -0.37 -9.88 -10.35
C THR A 12 -1.38 -8.99 -11.10
N GLY A 13 -0.84 -8.01 -11.82
CA GLY A 13 -1.63 -7.09 -12.63
C GLY A 13 -2.33 -6.00 -11.83
N LEU A 14 -2.01 -5.77 -10.56
CA LEU A 14 -2.55 -4.65 -9.78
C LEU A 14 -1.58 -3.46 -9.80
N SER A 15 -1.52 -2.79 -10.95
CA SER A 15 -0.70 -1.60 -11.17
C SER A 15 -1.27 -0.72 -12.28
N ILE A 16 -0.91 0.57 -12.25
CA ILE A 16 -1.31 1.53 -13.29
C ILE A 16 -0.73 1.10 -14.63
N GLU A 17 0.53 0.68 -14.64
CA GLU A 17 1.31 0.40 -15.85
C GLU A 17 0.88 -0.89 -16.56
N ALA A 18 0.48 -1.93 -15.80
CA ALA A 18 0.15 -3.22 -16.39
C ALA A 18 -1.33 -3.37 -16.76
N SER A 19 -2.24 -2.71 -16.02
CA SER A 19 -3.68 -2.99 -16.15
C SER A 19 -4.60 -1.78 -15.99
N SER A 20 -4.04 -0.58 -15.80
CA SER A 20 -4.83 0.62 -15.46
C SER A 20 -5.68 0.41 -14.21
N GLN A 21 -5.19 -0.34 -13.23
CA GLN A 21 -5.81 -0.50 -11.91
C GLN A 21 -4.94 0.11 -10.82
N ALA A 22 -5.55 0.60 -9.76
CA ALA A 22 -4.85 1.09 -8.59
C ALA A 22 -5.46 0.52 -7.32
N ARG A 23 -4.57 0.12 -6.40
CA ARG A 23 -4.91 -0.15 -5.00
C ARG A 23 -4.48 1.05 -4.17
N ILE A 24 -5.46 1.77 -3.64
CA ILE A 24 -5.23 2.94 -2.79
C ILE A 24 -5.29 2.52 -1.33
N HIS A 25 -4.25 2.86 -0.59
CA HIS A 25 -4.13 2.58 0.84
C HIS A 25 -4.37 3.86 1.65
N ILE A 26 -5.26 3.78 2.63
CA ILE A 26 -5.53 4.84 3.61
C ILE A 26 -5.32 4.24 5.01
N PRO A 27 -4.16 4.49 5.65
CA PRO A 27 -3.92 4.01 7.00
C PRO A 27 -4.81 4.75 8.02
N LEU A 28 -5.65 3.99 8.72
CA LEU A 28 -6.53 4.50 9.78
C LEU A 28 -5.87 4.32 11.15
N GLU A 29 -5.27 3.16 11.39
CA GLU A 29 -4.52 2.85 12.60
C GLU A 29 -3.18 2.23 12.19
N ILE A 30 -2.07 2.85 12.59
CA ILE A 30 -0.72 2.40 12.31
C ILE A 30 0.21 2.89 13.42
N SER A 31 1.23 2.10 13.76
CA SER A 31 2.28 2.46 14.71
C SER A 31 3.65 2.48 14.00
N PRO A 32 4.68 3.09 14.61
CA PRO A 32 6.04 3.07 14.07
C PRO A 32 6.66 1.67 13.90
N ASP A 33 6.08 0.65 14.54
CA ASP A 33 6.52 -0.75 14.45
C ASP A 33 5.97 -1.48 13.21
N VAL A 34 5.18 -0.79 12.38
CA VAL A 34 4.69 -1.30 11.10
C VAL A 34 5.66 -0.89 9.99
N GLN A 35 6.18 -1.88 9.27
CA GLN A 35 7.03 -1.67 8.10
C GLN A 35 6.33 -2.17 6.85
N PHE A 36 6.12 -1.27 5.90
CA PHE A 36 5.70 -1.58 4.55
C PHE A 36 6.91 -1.53 3.61
N LYS A 37 7.07 -2.53 2.74
CA LYS A 37 8.15 -2.54 1.73
C LYS A 37 7.61 -2.86 0.35
N VAL A 38 8.12 -2.15 -0.66
CA VAL A 38 7.89 -2.39 -2.09
C VAL A 38 9.25 -2.44 -2.79
N ASP A 39 9.52 -3.52 -3.52
CA ASP A 39 10.82 -3.81 -4.16
C ASP A 39 12.02 -3.60 -3.22
N GLY A 40 11.85 -4.02 -1.95
CA GLY A 40 12.87 -3.91 -0.91
C GLY A 40 13.01 -2.51 -0.28
N VAL A 41 12.32 -1.50 -0.81
CA VAL A 41 12.34 -0.12 -0.31
C VAL A 41 11.22 0.08 0.71
N SER A 42 11.53 0.68 1.86
CA SER A 42 10.52 1.02 2.86
C SER A 42 9.60 2.14 2.37
N VAL A 43 8.29 1.95 2.52
CA VAL A 43 7.27 2.97 2.24
C VAL A 43 6.82 3.57 3.57
N PRO A 44 7.02 4.89 3.80
CA PRO A 44 6.71 5.53 5.08
C PRO A 44 5.21 5.86 5.17
N MET A 45 4.36 4.84 5.19
CA MET A 45 2.91 5.02 5.35
C MET A 45 2.57 5.51 6.76
N GLU A 46 1.92 6.68 6.84
CA GLU A 46 1.51 7.30 8.11
C GLU A 46 -0.01 7.31 8.28
N ALA A 47 -0.51 7.47 9.51
CA ALA A 47 -1.94 7.63 9.75
C ALA A 47 -2.49 8.88 9.04
N ASN A 48 -3.73 8.83 8.55
CA ASN A 48 -4.42 9.95 7.87
C ASN A 48 -3.72 10.41 6.57
N SER A 49 -3.04 9.50 5.89
CA SER A 49 -2.44 9.75 4.58
C SER A 49 -3.06 8.84 3.50
N VAL A 50 -2.75 9.13 2.23
CA VAL A 50 -3.25 8.36 1.08
C VAL A 50 -2.07 7.92 0.25
N TRP A 51 -2.00 6.63 -0.05
CA TRP A 51 -0.88 6.04 -0.78
C TRP A 51 -1.35 5.22 -1.97
N TYR A 52 -0.72 5.46 -3.11
CA TYR A 52 -0.59 4.47 -4.17
C TYR A 52 0.77 3.78 -4.03
N ILE A 53 0.78 2.47 -4.22
CA ILE A 53 1.98 1.68 -4.44
C ILE A 53 1.75 0.81 -5.68
N ASN A 54 2.82 0.43 -6.37
CA ASN A 54 2.74 -0.64 -7.33
C ASN A 54 2.60 -1.98 -6.58
N ALA A 55 1.41 -2.59 -6.56
CA ALA A 55 1.17 -3.86 -5.89
C ALA A 55 1.56 -5.08 -6.76
N ASP A 56 1.78 -4.88 -8.06
CA ASP A 56 2.36 -5.89 -8.94
C ASP A 56 3.88 -6.06 -8.70
N ALA A 57 4.53 -5.08 -8.08
CA ALA A 57 5.89 -5.18 -7.55
C ALA A 57 5.94 -6.07 -6.28
N VAL A 58 7.13 -6.59 -5.95
CA VAL A 58 7.26 -7.46 -4.76
C VAL A 58 7.06 -6.61 -3.51
N HIS A 59 6.06 -6.94 -2.70
CA HIS A 59 5.75 -6.16 -1.52
C HIS A 59 5.44 -7.03 -0.30
N SER A 60 5.62 -6.44 0.89
CA SER A 60 5.44 -7.11 2.17
C SER A 60 5.07 -6.13 3.27
N VAL A 61 4.46 -6.66 4.32
CA VAL A 61 4.12 -5.89 5.52
C VAL A 61 4.56 -6.66 6.76
N GLN A 62 5.23 -6.00 7.68
CA GLN A 62 5.52 -6.53 9.01
C GLN A 62 4.93 -5.59 10.04
N ASN A 63 4.04 -6.08 10.90
CA ASN A 63 3.66 -5.38 12.12
C ASN A 63 4.35 -6.07 13.30
N SER A 64 5.38 -5.43 13.83
CA SER A 64 6.09 -5.91 15.04
C SER A 64 5.51 -5.31 16.33
N GLY A 65 4.51 -4.43 16.21
CA GLY A 65 3.85 -3.79 17.34
C GLY A 65 2.82 -4.70 18.02
N ASP A 66 2.41 -4.25 19.21
CA ASP A 66 1.42 -4.89 20.07
C ASP A 66 -0.03 -4.46 19.77
N THR A 67 -0.21 -3.47 18.88
CA THR A 67 -1.51 -2.99 18.41
C THR A 67 -1.82 -3.50 16.99
N PRO A 68 -3.11 -3.61 16.61
CA PRO A 68 -3.47 -3.87 15.24
C PRO A 68 -3.13 -2.68 14.33
N ARG A 69 -2.84 -2.99 13.05
CA ARG A 69 -2.83 -2.01 11.96
C ARG A 69 -4.09 -2.17 11.12
N VAL A 70 -4.79 -1.07 10.89
CA VAL A 70 -6.04 -1.01 10.11
C VAL A 70 -5.85 -0.05 8.95
N ASN A 71 -6.15 -0.48 7.73
CA ASN A 71 -6.15 0.35 6.54
C ASN A 71 -7.45 0.16 5.78
N LEU A 72 -8.01 1.26 5.29
CA LEU A 72 -8.98 1.20 4.21
C LEU A 72 -8.21 1.01 2.90
N VAL A 73 -8.60 -0.01 2.14
CA VAL A 73 -8.00 -0.34 0.85
C VAL A 73 -9.09 -0.27 -0.21
N VAL A 74 -8.82 0.46 -1.29
CA VAL A 74 -9.75 0.64 -2.40
C VAL A 74 -9.07 0.20 -3.69
N ASP A 75 -9.57 -0.88 -4.30
CA ASP A 75 -9.20 -1.29 -5.65
C ASP A 75 -10.13 -0.60 -6.65
N CYS A 76 -9.54 0.07 -7.65
CA CYS A 76 -10.31 0.84 -8.62
C CYS A 76 -9.63 0.88 -10.00
N ASN A 77 -10.43 1.16 -11.03
CA ASN A 77 -9.91 1.49 -12.35
C ASN A 77 -9.35 2.91 -12.35
N VAL A 78 -8.23 3.09 -13.03
CA VAL A 78 -7.54 4.37 -13.14
C VAL A 78 -8.05 5.12 -14.36
N ASN A 79 -8.82 6.18 -14.12
CA ASN A 79 -9.21 7.11 -15.17
C ASN A 79 -8.22 8.29 -15.26
N GLU A 80 -8.41 9.18 -16.23
CA GLU A 80 -7.52 10.30 -16.48
C GLU A 80 -7.37 11.23 -15.25
N TRP A 81 -8.45 11.44 -14.48
CA TRP A 81 -8.41 12.26 -13.28
C TRP A 81 -7.52 11.63 -12.19
N LEU A 82 -7.72 10.34 -11.88
CA LEU A 82 -6.95 9.65 -10.86
C LEU A 82 -5.48 9.52 -11.26
N PHE A 83 -5.20 9.22 -12.53
CA PHE A 83 -3.85 9.15 -13.07
C PHE A 83 -3.08 10.47 -12.84
N LYS A 84 -3.70 11.61 -13.20
CA LYS A 84 -3.10 12.93 -12.97
C LYS A 84 -2.84 13.21 -11.50
N LEU A 85 -3.76 12.80 -10.61
CA LEU A 85 -3.59 13.00 -9.18
C LEU A 85 -2.39 12.22 -8.62
N ILE A 86 -2.21 10.97 -9.05
CA ILE A 86 -1.10 10.11 -8.60
C ILE A 86 0.24 10.58 -9.15
N MET A 87 0.28 11.11 -10.39
CA MET A 87 1.52 11.53 -11.02
C MET A 87 1.96 12.96 -10.65
N ALA A 88 1.09 13.75 -10.02
CA ALA A 88 1.38 15.14 -9.65
C ALA A 88 2.05 15.29 -8.26
N SER A 89 2.12 14.21 -7.49
CA SER A 89 2.75 14.13 -6.16
C SER A 89 4.18 13.62 -6.24
#